data_AF-A0A1I3DUX6-F1
#
_entry.id   AF-A0A1I3DUX6-F1
#
_cell.length_a   1.000
_cell.length_b   1.000
_cell.length_c   1.000
_cell.angle_alpha   90.00
_cell.angle_beta   90.00
_cell.angle_gamma   90.00
#
_symmetry.space_group_name_H-M   'P 1'
#
loop_
_entity.id
_entity.type
_entity.pdbx_description
1 polymer ?
#
loop_
_entity_poly.entity_id
_entity_poly.type
_entity_poly.pdbx_seq_one_letter_code
_entity_poly.pdbx_strand_id
1 'polypeptide(L)'
;MTLTAPPAAAGSMPEYEGSRVAVTAQAGALLTSVLDGVRFGQLHDSEAVAVLAALEGLGRKVDGARVRATTDIGARAETDLGSGSLAFKNGCRNWVEFIT
;
A
#
# COMPACT_ATOMS: atom_id res chain seq x y z
N MET A 1 30.12 19.32 -26.56
CA MET A 1 28.89 19.99 -26.07
C MET A 1 28.13 18.96 -25.27
N THR A 2 28.02 19.15 -23.96
CA THR A 2 27.43 18.17 -23.04
C THR A 2 25.94 18.47 -22.92
N LEU A 3 25.10 17.58 -23.42
CA LEU A 3 23.64 17.71 -23.35
C LEU A 3 23.17 17.13 -22.01
N THR A 4 23.04 17.97 -20.99
CA THR A 4 22.45 17.57 -19.70
C THR A 4 20.94 17.45 -19.87
N ALA A 5 20.40 16.24 -19.67
CA ALA A 5 18.96 16.00 -19.66
C ALA A 5 18.30 16.68 -18.43
N PRO A 6 17.06 17.19 -18.55
CA PRO A 6 16.33 17.76 -17.41
C PRO A 6 16.05 16.67 -16.36
N PRO A 7 16.04 17.03 -15.06
CA PRO A 7 15.60 16.09 -14.03
C PRO A 7 14.14 15.71 -14.30
N ALA A 8 13.86 14.40 -14.27
CA ALA A 8 12.50 13.90 -14.29
C ALA A 8 11.75 14.56 -13.11
N ALA A 9 10.78 15.43 -13.43
CA ALA A 9 9.87 15.96 -12.45
C ALA A 9 9.23 14.76 -11.74
N ALA A 10 9.59 14.54 -10.48
CA ALA A 10 8.81 13.71 -9.59
C ALA A 10 7.42 14.35 -9.59
N GLY A 11 6.51 13.77 -10.37
CA GLY A 11 5.15 14.27 -10.48
C GLY A 11 4.60 14.38 -9.07
N SER A 12 4.39 15.61 -8.60
CA SER A 12 3.73 15.88 -7.34
C SER A 12 2.42 15.12 -7.38
N MET A 13 2.29 14.10 -6.54
CA MET A 13 1.01 13.46 -6.28
C MET A 13 0.04 14.58 -5.91
N PRO A 14 -1.18 14.62 -6.47
CA PRO A 14 -2.15 15.64 -6.12
C PRO A 14 -2.28 15.71 -4.60
N GLU A 15 -2.20 16.91 -4.06
CA GLU A 15 -2.43 17.16 -2.64
C GLU A 15 -3.87 16.74 -2.33
N TYR A 16 -4.04 15.57 -1.74
CA TYR A 16 -5.34 15.10 -1.28
C TYR A 16 -5.71 15.90 -0.03
N GLU A 17 -6.68 16.80 -0.13
CA GLU A 17 -7.36 17.45 1.01
C GLU A 17 -8.18 16.45 1.87
N GLY A 18 -8.15 15.15 1.56
CA GLY A 18 -8.85 14.09 2.28
C GLY A 18 -7.98 13.30 3.25
N SER A 19 -8.61 12.71 4.27
CA SER A 19 -7.97 11.76 5.19
C SER A 19 -7.21 10.67 4.41
N ARG A 20 -5.95 10.41 4.77
CA ARG A 20 -5.12 9.35 4.14
C ARG A 20 -5.80 7.98 4.18
N VAL A 21 -6.62 7.73 5.21
CA VAL A 21 -7.44 6.53 5.34
C VAL A 21 -8.52 6.49 4.26
N ALA A 22 -9.24 7.59 4.04
CA ALA A 22 -10.29 7.68 3.02
C ALA A 22 -9.73 7.51 1.61
N VAL A 23 -8.58 8.12 1.31
CA VAL A 23 -7.91 7.97 0.01
C VAL A 23 -7.46 6.54 -0.23
N THR A 24 -6.89 5.88 0.79
CA THR A 24 -6.48 4.47 0.70
C THR A 24 -7.69 3.56 0.50
N ALA A 25 -8.80 3.81 1.20
CA ALA A 25 -10.04 3.06 1.02
C ALA A 25 -10.63 3.27 -0.40
N GLN A 26 -10.61 4.50 -0.92
CA GLN A 26 -11.06 4.79 -2.28
C GLN A 26 -10.22 4.09 -3.34
N ALA A 27 -8.89 4.05 -3.16
CA ALA A 27 -8.01 3.29 -4.05
C ALA A 27 -8.35 1.79 -4.03
N GLY A 28 -8.65 1.23 -2.86
CA GLY A 28 -9.11 -0.14 -2.71
C GLY A 28 -10.43 -0.41 -3.45
N ALA A 29 -11.41 0.48 -3.31
CA ALA A 29 -12.70 0.37 -3.99
C ALA A 29 -12.55 0.41 -5.52
N LEU A 30 -11.71 1.31 -6.04
CA LEU A 30 -11.41 1.40 -7.47
C LEU A 30 -10.75 0.11 -7.96
N LEU A 31 -9.79 -0.44 -7.21
CA LEU A 31 -9.16 -1.70 -7.57
C LEU A 31 -10.21 -2.82 -7.64
N THR A 32 -11.03 -2.99 -6.61
CA THR A 32 -12.10 -4.00 -6.60
C THR A 32 -13.01 -3.85 -7.82
N SER A 33 -13.43 -2.63 -8.17
CA SER A 33 -14.28 -2.41 -9.35
C SER A 33 -13.63 -2.86 -10.67
N VAL A 34 -12.32 -2.68 -10.81
CA VAL A 34 -11.58 -3.11 -12.01
C VAL A 34 -11.52 -4.64 -12.05
N LEU A 35 -11.27 -5.28 -10.90
CA LEU A 35 -11.12 -6.73 -10.82
C LEU A 35 -12.45 -7.49 -10.94
N ASP A 36 -13.54 -6.94 -10.41
CA ASP A 36 -14.88 -7.51 -10.55
C ASP A 36 -15.35 -7.59 -12.01
N GLY A 37 -14.78 -6.75 -12.89
CA GLY A 37 -15.03 -6.77 -14.32
C GLY A 37 -14.27 -7.87 -15.07
N VAL A 38 -13.24 -8.47 -14.47
CA VAL A 38 -12.42 -9.48 -15.13
C VAL A 38 -13.16 -10.82 -15.14
N ARG A 39 -13.34 -11.38 -16.34
CA ARG A 39 -13.94 -12.71 -16.57
C ARG A 39 -12.89 -13.60 -17.21
N PHE A 40 -12.01 -14.20 -16.40
CA PHE A 40 -10.88 -14.99 -16.90
C PHE A 40 -11.28 -16.10 -17.89
N GLY A 41 -12.44 -16.75 -17.70
CA GLY A 41 -12.94 -17.76 -18.64
C GLY A 41 -13.38 -17.22 -20.02
N GLN A 42 -13.40 -15.91 -20.22
CA GLN A 42 -13.70 -15.24 -21.49
C GLN A 42 -12.45 -14.61 -22.13
N LEU A 43 -11.30 -14.65 -21.46
CA LEU A 43 -10.05 -14.11 -21.96
C LEU A 43 -9.30 -15.17 -22.78
N HIS A 44 -8.56 -14.72 -23.79
CA HIS A 44 -7.55 -15.57 -24.42
C HIS A 44 -6.39 -15.83 -23.45
N ASP A 45 -5.73 -16.98 -23.53
CA ASP A 45 -4.67 -17.40 -22.61
C ASP A 45 -3.58 -16.32 -22.40
N SER A 46 -3.14 -15.68 -23.49
CA SER A 46 -2.14 -14.61 -23.43
C SER A 46 -2.61 -13.40 -22.62
N GLU A 47 -3.89 -13.04 -22.74
CA GLU A 47 -4.49 -11.93 -22.01
C GLU A 47 -4.69 -12.31 -20.53
N ALA A 48 -5.16 -13.53 -20.25
CA ALA A 48 -5.30 -14.04 -18.89
C ALA A 48 -3.96 -14.03 -18.13
N VAL A 49 -2.88 -14.47 -18.78
CA VAL A 49 -1.53 -14.44 -18.21
C VAL A 49 -1.04 -13.00 -18.00
N ALA A 50 -1.31 -12.09 -18.94
CA ALA A 50 -0.95 -10.68 -18.79
C ALA A 50 -1.69 -10.01 -17.62
N VAL A 51 -2.98 -10.29 -17.45
CA VAL A 51 -3.77 -9.82 -16.31
C VAL A 51 -3.20 -10.38 -15.01
N LEU A 52 -2.91 -11.69 -14.94
CA LEU A 52 -2.31 -12.30 -13.75
C LEU A 52 -0.98 -11.64 -13.37
N ALA A 53 -0.09 -11.40 -14.35
CA ALA A 53 1.18 -10.73 -14.11
C ALA A 53 1.00 -9.28 -13.61
N ALA A 54 -0.01 -8.57 -14.10
CA ALA A 54 -0.34 -7.23 -13.64
C ALA A 54 -0.85 -7.24 -12.18
N LEU A 55 -1.71 -8.20 -11.82
CA LEU A 55 -2.20 -8.38 -10.45
C LEU A 55 -1.08 -8.68 -9.46
N GLU A 56 -0.20 -9.59 -9.83
CA GLU A 56 0.98 -9.93 -9.05
C GLU A 56 1.90 -8.70 -8.86
N GLY A 57 2.11 -7.92 -9.92
CA GLY A 57 2.86 -6.68 -9.86
C GLY A 57 2.21 -5.59 -8.98
N LEU A 58 0.89 -5.57 -8.85
CA LEU A 58 0.17 -4.68 -7.94
C LEU A 58 0.23 -5.18 -6.50
N GLY A 59 -0.02 -6.46 -6.28
CA GLY A 59 0.04 -7.13 -4.98
C GLY A 59 1.38 -6.88 -4.29
N ARG A 60 2.51 -7.03 -5.00
CA ARG A 60 3.84 -6.73 -4.45
C ARG A 60 4.04 -5.29 -4.01
N LYS A 61 3.43 -4.31 -4.70
CA LYS A 61 3.55 -2.90 -4.31
C LYS A 61 2.78 -2.62 -3.02
N VAL A 62 1.57 -3.16 -2.92
CA VAL A 62 0.72 -3.04 -1.72
C VAL A 62 1.36 -3.77 -0.55
N ASP A 63 1.84 -5.00 -0.76
CA ASP A 63 2.52 -5.77 0.29
C ASP A 63 3.82 -5.11 0.74
N GLY A 64 4.63 -4.58 -0.19
CA GLY A 64 5.82 -3.82 0.16
C GLY A 64 5.50 -2.56 0.98
N ALA A 65 4.38 -1.88 0.70
CA ALA A 65 3.93 -0.75 1.53
C ALA A 65 3.47 -1.21 2.92
N ARG A 66 2.73 -2.33 3.00
CA ARG A 66 2.31 -2.95 4.25
C ARG A 66 3.52 -3.30 5.12
N VAL A 67 4.51 -4.01 4.58
CA VAL A 67 5.73 -4.40 5.30
C VAL A 67 6.46 -3.18 5.87
N ARG A 68 6.65 -2.12 5.06
CA ARG A 68 7.28 -0.88 5.54
C ARG A 68 6.48 -0.21 6.64
N ALA A 69 5.16 -0.14 6.49
CA ALA A 69 4.27 0.41 7.51
C ALA A 69 4.38 -0.38 8.82
N THR A 70 4.37 -1.71 8.74
CA THR A 70 4.55 -2.58 9.91
C THR A 70 5.87 -2.33 10.63
N THR A 71 6.97 -2.11 9.91
CA THR A 71 8.26 -1.77 10.54
C THR A 71 8.21 -0.43 11.29
N ASP A 72 7.73 0.63 10.65
CA ASP A 72 7.64 1.97 11.26
C ASP A 72 6.65 2.00 12.44
N ILE A 73 5.47 1.40 12.26
CA ILE A 73 4.43 1.34 13.28
C ILE A 73 4.86 0.42 14.44
N GLY A 74 5.49 -0.72 14.15
CA GLY A 74 6.01 -1.64 15.16
C GLY A 74 7.03 -0.97 16.09
N ALA A 75 7.97 -0.21 15.53
CA ALA A 75 8.93 0.56 16.32
C ALA A 75 8.22 1.55 17.28
N ARG A 76 7.19 2.25 16.81
CA ARG A 76 6.38 3.18 17.65
C ARG A 76 5.50 2.45 18.67
N ALA A 77 5.08 1.24 18.35
CA ALA A 77 4.32 0.38 19.25
C ALA A 77 5.18 -0.21 20.38
N GLU A 78 6.50 -0.22 20.22
CA GLU A 78 7.46 -0.61 21.25
C GLU A 78 8.07 0.60 21.98
N THR A 79 8.20 1.75 21.30
CA THR A 79 8.75 3.00 21.86
C THR A 79 8.03 3.39 23.16
N ASP A 80 8.79 3.93 24.11
CA ASP A 80 8.39 4.26 25.49
C ASP A 80 8.11 3.06 26.42
N LEU A 81 8.23 1.80 25.96
CA LEU A 81 8.26 0.52 26.71
C LEU A 81 7.23 0.36 27.86
N GLY A 82 6.14 1.12 27.83
CA GLY A 82 5.18 1.23 28.92
C GLY A 82 3.92 1.97 28.48
N SER A 83 3.35 2.79 29.38
CA SER A 83 2.08 3.47 29.12
C SER A 83 2.11 4.50 27.98
N GLY A 84 3.31 4.92 27.55
CA GLY A 84 3.52 5.80 26.41
C GLY A 84 3.46 5.10 25.06
N SER A 85 3.63 3.78 25.01
CA SER A 85 3.72 3.03 23.75
C SER A 85 2.41 3.02 22.98
N LEU A 86 2.49 2.95 21.65
CA LEU A 86 1.30 2.87 20.82
C LEU A 86 0.53 1.56 21.07
N ALA A 87 1.22 0.46 21.39
CA ALA A 87 0.57 -0.79 21.77
C ALA A 87 -0.28 -0.63 23.04
N PHE A 88 0.30 -0.07 24.11
CA PHE A 88 -0.43 0.15 25.37
C PHE A 88 -1.62 1.08 25.19
N LYS A 89 -1.44 2.19 24.46
CA LYS A 89 -2.52 3.16 24.18
C LYS A 89 -3.70 2.54 23.42
N ASN A 90 -3.47 1.45 22.70
CA ASN A 90 -4.51 0.71 21.98
C ASN A 90 -4.93 -0.59 22.70
N GLY A 91 -4.53 -0.79 23.95
CA GLY A 91 -4.92 -1.95 24.76
C GLY A 91 -4.22 -3.26 24.39
N CYS A 92 -3.19 -3.20 23.55
CA CYS A 92 -2.38 -4.36 23.16
C CYS A 92 -1.28 -4.63 24.18
N ARG A 93 -0.94 -5.91 24.41
CA ARG A 93 0.11 -6.28 25.36
C ARG A 93 1.52 -6.08 24.82
N ASN A 94 1.67 -6.10 23.50
CA ASN A 94 2.94 -5.93 22.80
C ASN A 94 2.71 -5.40 21.38
N TRP A 95 3.79 -5.07 20.69
CA TRP A 95 3.72 -4.53 19.33
C TRP A 95 3.16 -5.53 18.32
N VAL A 96 3.39 -6.84 18.48
CA VAL A 96 2.89 -7.87 17.56
C VAL A 96 1.36 -7.86 17.54
N GLU A 97 0.72 -7.90 18.71
CA GLU A 97 -0.75 -7.79 18.84
C GLU A 97 -1.33 -6.50 18.28
N PHE A 98 -0.53 -5.45 18.17
CA PHE A 98 -0.99 -4.16 17.65
C PHE A 98 -0.97 -4.08 16.11
N ILE A 99 -0.05 -4.80 15.46
CA ILE A 99 0.16 -4.74 13.99
C ILE A 99 -0.49 -5.90 13.23
N THR A 100 -1.01 -6.92 13.91
CA THR A 100 -1.66 -8.11 13.34
C THR A 100 -3.14 -8.14 13.66
#